data_AF-A0A963BXN8-F1
#
_entry.id   AF-A0A963BXN8-F1
#
_cell.length_a   1.000
_cell.length_b   1.000
_cell.length_c   1.000
_cell.angle_alpha   90.00
_cell.angle_beta   90.00
_cell.angle_gamma   90.00
#
_symmetry.space_group_name_H-M   'P 1'
#
loop_
_entity.id
_entity.type
_entity.pdbx_description
1 polymer ?
#
loop_
_entity_poly.entity_id
_entity_poly.type
_entity_poly.pdbx_seq_one_letter_code
_entity_poly.pdbx_strand_id
1 'polypeptide(L)' 'MVVIRLARGGAKKRPFYNMVVADSRKRRDGSCIERV' A
#
# COMPACT_ATOMS: atom_id res chain seq x y z
N MET A 1 11.36 9.16 1.04
CA MET A 1 11.83 8.55 -0.24
C MET A 1 10.66 7.80 -0.84
N VAL A 2 10.49 7.84 -2.16
CA VAL A 2 9.45 7.06 -2.84
C VAL A 2 9.86 5.60 -2.87
N VAL A 3 8.96 4.72 -2.43
CA VAL A 3 9.18 3.28 -2.34
C VAL A 3 8.01 2.54 -2.96
N ILE A 4 8.31 1.40 -3.56
CA ILE A 4 7.29 0.42 -3.96
C ILE A 4 7.02 -0.45 -2.73
N ARG A 5 5.76 -0.55 -2.32
CA ARG A 5 5.35 -1.34 -1.15
C ARG A 5 4.00 -2.00 -1.34
N LEU A 6 3.66 -2.92 -0.45
CA LEU A 6 2.35 -3.59 -0.45
C LEU A 6 1.35 -2.83 0.42
N ALA A 7 0.25 -2.40 -0.17
CA ALA A 7 -0.91 -1.89 0.56
C ALA A 7 -1.81 -3.07 0.96
N ARG A 8 -2.23 -3.12 2.22
CA ARG A 8 -3.10 -4.19 2.70
C ARG A 8 -4.55 -3.81 2.46
N GLY A 9 -5.28 -4.69 1.77
CA GLY A 9 -6.73 -4.67 1.69
C GLY A 9 -7.35 -5.96 2.24
N GLY A 10 -8.67 -6.03 2.14
CA GLY A 10 -9.46 -7.21 2.49
C GLY A 10 -10.02 -7.15 3.90
N ALA A 11 -10.42 -8.31 4.41
CA ALA A 11 -11.09 -8.43 5.70
C ALA A 11 -10.21 -9.18 6.72
N LYS A 12 -10.65 -9.21 7.98
CA LYS A 12 -10.04 -10.04 9.02
C LYS A 12 -10.03 -11.51 8.55
N LYS A 13 -8.87 -12.17 8.66
CA LYS A 13 -8.59 -13.53 8.16
C LYS A 13 -8.67 -13.71 6.63
N ARG A 14 -8.80 -12.64 5.84
CA ARG A 14 -8.76 -12.68 4.36
C ARG A 14 -8.05 -11.43 3.79
N PRO A 15 -6.72 -11.27 4.02
CA PRO A 15 -5.98 -10.15 3.48
C PRO A 15 -5.69 -10.33 1.99
N PHE A 16 -5.73 -9.24 1.24
CA PHE A 16 -5.11 -9.14 -0.08
C PHE A 16 -4.09 -8.00 -0.07
N TYR A 17 -3.14 -8.03 -1.01
CA TYR A 17 -2.06 -7.05 -1.09
C TYR A 17 -1.96 -6.51 -2.50
N ASN A 18 -1.92 -5.19 -2.62
CA ASN A 18 -1.72 -4.51 -3.90
C ASN A 18 -0.34 -3.86 -3.93
N MET A 19 0.33 -3.89 -5.08
CA MET A 19 1.56 -3.14 -5.28
C MET A 19 1.24 -1.66 -5.46
N VAL A 20 1.84 -0.82 -4.62
CA VAL A 20 1.65 0.62 -4.66
C VAL A 20 2.98 1.35 -4.59
N VAL A 21 3.07 2.46 -5.31
CA VAL A 21 4.18 3.40 -5.23
C VAL A 21 3.78 4.53 -4.28
N ALA A 22 4.50 4.71 -3.18
CA ALA A 22 4.18 5.71 -2.17
C ALA A 22 5.43 6.26 -1.47
N ASP A 23 5.35 7.50 -0.94
CA ASP A 23 6.41 8.03 -0.08
C ASP A 23 6.45 7.25 1.25
N SER A 24 7.65 6.91 1.70
CA SER A 24 7.91 6.11 2.91
C SER A 24 7.29 6.68 4.18
N ARG A 25 7.06 7.99 4.26
CA ARG A 25 6.46 8.66 5.44
C ARG A 25 4.94 8.47 5.53
N LYS A 26 4.29 8.02 4.46
CA LYS A 26 2.83 7.85 4.42
C LYS A 26 2.40 6.55 5.11
N ARG A 27 1.23 6.54 5.76
CA ARG A 27 0.60 5.34 6.35
C ARG A 27 0.50 4.22 5.31
N ARG A 28 0.70 2.96 5.70
CA ARG A 28 0.74 1.79 4.79
C ARG A 28 -0.46 1.71 3.84
N ASP A 29 -1.66 1.89 4.40
CA ASP A 29 -2.93 1.74 3.69
C ASP A 29 -3.54 3.12 3.32
N GLY A 30 -2.70 4.17 3.32
CA GLY A 30 -3.10 5.55 3.02
C GLY A 30 -2.94 5.94 1.55
N SER A 31 -2.84 7.24 1.30
CA SER A 31 -2.62 7.80 -0.04
C SER A 31 -1.34 7.23 -0.68
N CYS A 32 -1.49 6.72 -1.90
CA CYS A 32 -0.43 6.28 -2.80
C CYS A 32 -0.36 7.22 -4.01
N ILE A 33 0.81 7.27 -4.65
CA ILE A 33 1.04 8.03 -5.88
C ILE A 33 0.42 7.26 -7.06
N GLU A 34 0.68 5.95 -7.11
CA GLU A 34 0.22 5.07 -8.19
C GLU A 34 0.00 3.64 -7.66
N ARG A 35 -0.91 2.90 -8.32
CA ARG A 35 -1.14 1.47 -8.10
C ARG A 35 -0.73 0.72 -9.37
N VAL A 36 0.06 -0.33 -9.20
CA VAL A 36 0.54 -1.21 -10.28
C VAL A 36 -0.33 -2.45 -10.37
#